data_AF-A0A0S7WGJ6-F1
#
_entry.id   AF-A0A0S7WGJ6-F1
#
_cell.length_a   1.000
_cell.length_b   1.000
_cell.length_c   1.000
_cell.angle_alpha   90.00
_cell.angle_beta   90.00
_cell.angle_gamma   90.00
#
_symmetry.space_group_name_H-M   'P 1'
#
loop_
_entity.id
_entity.type
_entity.pdbx_description
1 polymer ?
#
loop_
_entity_poly.entity_id
_entity_poly.type
_entity_poly.pdbx_seq_one_letter_code
_entity_poly.pdbx_strand_id
1 'polypeptide(L)' 'MPIKEISIAKCYAVDMCQAVCDRAIQIHGGMGLSSELGLEEAFRIARTLRIPDGTSEMQRRTIARSLLRGDTVF' A
#
# COMPACT_ATOMS: atom_id res chain seq x y z
N MET A 1 -17.04 6.74 11.26
CA MET A 1 -16.07 5.71 10.82
C MET A 1 -14.72 6.10 11.41
N PRO A 2 -14.06 5.24 12.19
CA PRO A 2 -12.96 5.68 13.03
C PRO A 2 -11.68 5.85 12.18
N ILE A 3 -11.08 7.04 12.23
CA ILE A 3 -10.09 7.53 11.25
C ILE A 3 -8.78 6.72 11.33
N LYS A 4 -8.36 6.32 12.53
CA LYS A 4 -7.12 5.57 12.76
C LYS A 4 -7.16 4.23 12.04
N GLU A 5 -8.24 3.48 12.19
CA GLU A 5 -8.48 2.15 11.65
C GLU A 5 -8.56 2.19 10.12
N ILE A 6 -9.19 3.22 9.55
CA ILE A 6 -9.22 3.44 8.11
C ILE A 6 -7.82 3.72 7.56
N SER A 7 -7.05 4.59 8.24
CA SER A 7 -5.67 4.86 7.86
C SER A 7 -4.78 3.61 7.99
N ILE A 8 -4.98 2.79 9.02
CA ILE A 8 -4.29 1.49 9.17
C ILE A 8 -4.62 0.59 7.98
N ALA A 9 -5.91 0.39 7.70
CA ALA A 9 -6.36 -0.51 6.64
C ALA A 9 -5.83 -0.08 5.27
N LYS A 10 -5.96 1.21 4.93
CA LYS A 10 -5.47 1.75 3.66
C LYS A 10 -3.95 1.64 3.54
N CYS A 11 -3.21 2.08 4.56
CA CYS A 11 -1.74 2.02 4.52
C CYS A 11 -1.26 0.59 4.33
N TYR A 12 -1.82 -0.35 5.10
CA TYR A 12 -1.43 -1.76 5.03
C TYR A 12 -1.78 -2.37 3.67
N ALA A 13 -3.01 -2.22 3.21
CA ALA A 13 -3.45 -2.84 1.96
C ALA A 13 -2.63 -2.36 0.76
N VAL A 14 -2.34 -1.06 0.69
CA VAL A 14 -1.58 -0.48 -0.42
C VAL A 14 -0.10 -0.88 -0.36
N ASP A 15 0.54 -0.81 0.81
CA ASP A 15 1.95 -1.21 0.96
C ASP A 15 2.12 -2.72 0.66
N MET A 16 1.15 -3.55 1.07
CA MET A 16 1.14 -4.99 0.77
C MET A 16 0.90 -5.27 -0.71
N CYS A 17 -0.01 -4.55 -1.37
CA CYS A 17 -0.24 -4.69 -2.81
C CYS A 17 1.06 -4.44 -3.59
N GLN A 18 1.78 -3.36 -3.25
CA GLN A 18 3.09 -3.08 -3.86
C GLN A 18 4.09 -4.21 -3.65
N ALA A 19 4.21 -4.71 -2.41
CA ALA A 19 5.17 -5.77 -2.07
C ALA A 19 4.84 -7.12 -2.72
N VAL A 20 3.56 -7.43 -2.95
CA VAL A 20 3.12 -8.64 -3.64
C VAL A 20 3.39 -8.54 -5.14
N CYS A 21 3.05 -7.42 -5.78
CA CYS A 21 3.33 -7.19 -7.20
C CYS A 21 4.83 -7.27 -7.49
N ASP A 22 5.66 -6.64 -6.64
CA ASP A 22 7.13 -6.70 -6.75
C ASP A 22 7.66 -8.14 -6.70
N ARG A 23 7.22 -8.93 -5.71
CA ARG A 23 7.60 -10.34 -5.60
C ARG A 23 7.12 -11.18 -6.79
N ALA A 24 5.92 -10.91 -7.29
CA ALA A 24 5.38 -11.61 -8.45
C ALA A 24 6.25 -11.36 -9.69
N ILE A 25 6.66 -10.12 -9.93
CA ILE A 25 7.60 -9.77 -11.01
C ILE A 25 8.92 -10.53 -10.82
N GLN A 26 9.49 -10.47 -9.62
CA GLN A 26 10.78 -11.11 -9.33
C GLN A 26 10.76 -12.63 -9.57
N ILE A 27 9.67 -13.32 -9.20
CA ILE A 27 9.50 -14.77 -9.41
C ILE A 27 9.44 -15.12 -10.91
N HIS A 28 8.83 -14.27 -11.74
CA HIS A 28 8.69 -14.51 -13.19
C HIS A 28 9.84 -13.94 -14.02
N GLY A 29 10.84 -13.31 -13.39
CA GLY A 29 12.03 -12.77 -14.06
C GLY A 29 11.67 -11.79 -15.19
N GLY A 30 12.34 -11.93 -16.34
CA GLY A 30 12.13 -11.05 -17.50
C GLY A 30 10.69 -11.04 -18.02
N MET A 31 9.95 -12.15 -17.89
CA MET A 31 8.53 -12.20 -18.25
C MET A 31 7.65 -11.40 -17.28
N GLY A 32 8.06 -11.26 -16.02
CA GLY A 32 7.35 -10.40 -15.06
C GLY A 32 7.42 -8.92 -15.42
N LEU A 33 8.45 -8.52 -16.18
CA LEU A 33 8.62 -7.15 -16.68
C LEU A 33 7.96 -6.92 -18.04
N SER A 34 7.51 -7.97 -18.73
CA SER A 34 6.84 -7.84 -20.02
C SER A 34 5.32 -7.67 -19.85
N SER A 35 4.64 -7.29 -20.93
CA SER A 35 3.18 -7.21 -20.99
C SER A 35 2.48 -8.57 -21.03
N GLU A 36 3.23 -9.67 -21.17
CA GLU A 36 2.67 -11.02 -21.38
C GLU A 36 1.83 -11.52 -20.19
N LEU A 37 2.22 -11.15 -18.97
CA LEU A 37 1.56 -11.59 -17.73
C LEU A 37 0.75 -10.49 -17.05
N GLY A 38 0.79 -9.25 -17.56
CA GLY A 38 0.14 -8.08 -16.94
C GLY A 38 0.72 -7.66 -15.58
N LEU A 39 1.81 -8.28 -15.11
CA LEU A 39 2.41 -7.99 -13.81
C LEU A 39 3.02 -6.57 -13.74
N GLU A 40 3.57 -6.08 -14.86
CA GLU A 40 4.08 -4.72 -14.95
C GLU A 40 2.95 -3.68 -14.74
N GLU A 41 1.78 -3.91 -15.34
CA GLU A 41 0.63 -3.03 -15.21
C GLU A 41 0.11 -3.03 -13.77
N ALA A 42 -0.05 -4.21 -13.18
CA ALA A 42 -0.44 -4.36 -11.78
C ALA A 42 0.51 -3.61 -10.84
N PHE A 43 1.82 -3.69 -11.08
CA PHE A 43 2.82 -2.94 -10.31
C PHE A 43 2.68 -1.42 -10.49
N ARG A 44 2.41 -0.92 -11.71
CA ARG A 44 2.12 0.51 -11.93
C ARG A 44 0.87 0.99 -11.20
N ILE A 45 -0.18 0.17 -11.18
CA ILE A 45 -1.41 0.47 -10.43
C ILE A 45 -1.12 0.51 -8.94
N ALA A 46 -0.48 -0.53 -8.38
CA ALA A 46 -0.09 -0.60 -6.98
C ALA A 46 0.75 0.62 -6.55
N ARG A 47 1.68 1.05 -7.42
CA ARG A 47 2.51 2.24 -7.20
C ARG A 47 1.68 3.53 -7.15
N THR A 48 0.65 3.62 -7.98
CA THR A 48 -0.25 4.77 -8.04
C THR A 48 -1.13 4.87 -6.80
N LEU A 49 -1.61 3.74 -6.27
CA LEU A 49 -2.47 3.67 -5.07
C LEU A 49 -1.82 4.24 -3.80
N ARG A 50 -0.49 4.39 -3.78
CA ARG A 50 0.28 5.01 -2.68
C ARG A 50 0.13 6.54 -2.57
N ILE A 51 -0.62 7.18 -3.47
CA ILE A 51 -0.73 8.64 -3.57
C ILE A 51 -2.15 9.16 -3.25
N PRO A 52 -3.24 8.66 -3.88
CA PRO A 52 -4.57 9.24 -3.72
C PRO A 52 -5.05 9.12 -2.27
N ASP A 53 -5.94 10.03 -1.86
CA ASP A 53 -6.50 10.20 -0.50
C ASP A 53 -5.49 10.07 0.66
N GLY A 54 -4.27 10.54 0.42
CA GLY A 54 -3.18 10.59 1.38
C GLY A 54 -2.15 9.49 1.14
N THR A 55 -0.88 9.91 1.02
CA THR A 55 0.26 9.00 0.81
C THR A 55 0.44 8.02 1.96
N SER A 56 1.17 6.91 1.75
CA SER A 56 1.51 5.97 2.84
C SER A 56 2.08 6.69 4.06
N GLU A 57 2.94 7.69 3.87
CA GLU A 57 3.53 8.50 4.94
C GLU A 57 2.50 9.36 5.65
N MET A 58 1.53 9.92 4.91
CA MET A 58 0.42 10.67 5.50
C MET A 58 -0.53 9.76 6.29
N GLN A 59 -0.80 8.54 5.82
CA GLN A 59 -1.57 7.57 6.61
C GLN A 59 -0.83 7.23 7.91
N ARG A 60 0.47 6.90 7.84
CA ARG A 60 1.30 6.62 9.03
C ARG A 60 1.34 7.81 9.99
N ARG A 61 1.42 9.04 9.49
CA ARG A 61 1.34 10.25 10.31
C ARG A 61 0.00 10.36 11.06
N THR A 62 -1.11 10.07 10.39
CA THR A 62 -2.44 10.07 11.00
C THR A 62 -2.54 9.02 12.11
N ILE A 63 -2.08 7.80 11.83
CA ILE A 63 -2.02 6.70 12.82
C ILE A 63 -1.19 7.12 14.03
N ALA A 64 0.04 7.59 13.81
CA ALA A 64 0.94 8.02 14.88
C ALA A 64 0.33 9.13 15.74
N ARG A 65 -0.34 10.11 15.11
CA ARG A 65 -1.03 11.19 15.83
C ARG A 65 -2.16 10.68 16.73
N SER A 66 -2.95 9.71 16.27
CA SER A 66 -4.00 9.11 17.09
C SER A 66 -3.41 8.34 18.28
N LEU A 67 -2.39 7.52 18.03
CA LEU A 67 -1.69 6.77 19.09
C LEU A 67 -1.10 7.71 20.16
N LEU A 68 -0.45 8.81 19.75
CA LEU A 68 0.11 9.81 20.66
C LEU A 68 -0.95 10.57 21.48
N ARG A 69 -2.22 10.54 21.06
CA ARG A 69 -3.37 11.10 21.80
C ARG A 69 -4.03 10.09 22.75
N GLY A 70 -3.49 8.87 22.84
CA GLY A 70 -3.99 7.81 23.72
C GLY A 70 -5.00 6.87 23.07
N ASP A 71 -5.31 7.04 21.78
CA ASP A 71 -6.21 6.15 21.04
C ASP A 71 -5.50 4.84 20.67
N THR A 72 -5.42 3.94 21.66
CA THR A 72 -4.68 2.66 21.60
C THR A 72 -5.60 1.43 21.48
N VAL A 73 -6.92 1.65 21.50
CA VAL A 73 -7.94 0.62 21.28
C VAL A 73 -8.09 0.29 19.81
N PHE A 74 -8.72 -0.84 19.47
CA PHE A 74 -9.00 -1.26 18.10
C PHE A 74 -10.50 -1.21 17.80
#